data_AF-A0A372Q994-F1
#
_entry.id   AF-A0A372Q994-F1
#
_cell.length_a   1.000
_cell.length_b   1.000
_cell.length_c   1.000
_cell.angle_alpha   90.00
_cell.angle_beta   90.00
_cell.angle_gamma   90.00
#
_symmetry.space_group_name_H-M   'P 1'
#
loop_
_entity.id
_entity.type
_entity.pdbx_description
1 polymer ?
#
loop_
_entity_poly.entity_id
_entity_poly.type
_entity_poly.pdbx_seq_one_letter_code
_entity_poly.pdbx_strand_id
1 'polypeptide(L)'
;METKMQNSIRNSTISTTMEISENVEVGKLIGRGGRNIKPIEKGTGTCIYINTKVNPRQIEIKINKAYKYKDENISLWEWINKATCQIDKLLEDIEIRNRKKDIEKEKKNNRISDNGNHQLETSRNHKDNDLKEKRKGFKRRMPNATKARQPQNKENIRRNVPVNQAN
;
A
#
# COMPACT_ATOMS: atom_id res chain seq x y z
N MET A 1 2.77 -25.76 -42.60
CA MET A 1 2.90 -25.86 -41.12
C MET A 1 3.89 -24.84 -40.54
N GLU A 2 4.87 -24.34 -41.31
CA GLU A 2 5.84 -23.30 -40.90
C GLU A 2 5.23 -21.98 -40.41
N THR A 3 4.16 -21.50 -41.05
CA THR A 3 3.53 -20.21 -40.72
C THR A 3 2.87 -20.21 -39.34
N LYS A 4 2.44 -21.37 -38.82
CA LYS A 4 1.91 -21.48 -37.45
C LYS A 4 3.01 -21.38 -36.39
N MET A 5 4.19 -21.98 -36.63
CA MET A 5 5.33 -21.86 -35.70
C MET A 5 5.89 -20.43 -35.67
N GLN A 6 6.02 -19.77 -36.82
CA GLN A 6 6.52 -18.39 -36.87
C GLN A 6 5.58 -17.39 -36.16
N ASN A 7 4.26 -17.59 -36.24
CA ASN A 7 3.29 -16.79 -35.50
C ASN A 7 3.31 -17.08 -33.99
N SER A 8 3.64 -18.30 -33.57
CA SER A 8 3.80 -18.65 -32.15
C SER A 8 5.00 -17.92 -31.52
N ILE A 9 6.11 -17.82 -32.25
CA ILE A 9 7.32 -17.11 -31.78
C ILE A 9 7.08 -15.60 -31.73
N ARG A 10 6.42 -15.02 -32.75
CA ARG A 10 6.06 -13.59 -32.79
C ARG A 10 5.10 -13.17 -31.69
N ASN A 11 4.25 -14.08 -31.21
CA ASN A 11 3.29 -13.80 -30.14
C ASN A 11 3.80 -14.18 -28.74
N SER A 12 4.97 -14.82 -28.64
CA SER A 12 5.55 -15.21 -27.36
C SER A 12 5.74 -13.98 -26.48
N THR A 13 5.13 -14.02 -25.29
CA THR A 13 5.21 -12.91 -24.35
C THR A 13 6.53 -13.06 -23.62
N ILE A 14 7.45 -12.11 -23.83
CA ILE A 14 8.71 -12.09 -23.08
C ILE A 14 8.37 -11.89 -21.60
N SER A 15 8.77 -12.86 -20.80
CA SER A 15 8.51 -12.90 -19.38
C SER A 15 9.67 -13.53 -18.62
N THR A 16 9.86 -13.11 -17.40
CA THR A 16 10.84 -13.68 -16.47
C THR A 16 10.16 -13.99 -15.15
N THR A 17 10.56 -15.11 -14.55
CA THR A 17 10.08 -15.53 -13.23
C THR A 17 11.21 -15.47 -12.22
N MET A 18 10.91 -15.05 -11.00
CA MET A 18 11.84 -15.04 -9.87
C MET A 18 11.17 -15.65 -8.64
N GLU A 19 11.97 -16.32 -7.81
CA GLU A 19 11.49 -16.94 -6.58
C GLU A 19 11.54 -15.96 -5.41
N ILE A 20 10.55 -16.06 -4.53
CA ILE A 20 10.46 -15.27 -3.30
C ILE A 20 10.65 -16.19 -2.11
N SER A 21 11.53 -15.80 -1.19
CA SER A 21 11.68 -16.47 0.10
C SER A 21 10.36 -16.48 0.88
N GLU A 22 10.06 -17.61 1.54
CA GLU A 22 8.87 -17.78 2.37
C GLU A 22 8.78 -16.75 3.50
N ASN A 23 9.93 -16.25 3.96
CA ASN A 23 10.07 -15.26 5.03
C ASN A 23 9.54 -13.87 4.65
N VAL A 24 9.32 -13.63 3.35
CA VAL A 24 8.79 -12.36 2.85
C VAL A 24 7.27 -12.40 2.83
N GLU A 25 6.66 -11.52 3.61
CA GLU A 25 5.22 -11.29 3.54
C GLU A 25 4.84 -10.62 2.21
N VAL A 26 4.04 -11.31 1.40
CA VAL A 26 3.54 -10.81 0.09
C VAL A 26 2.84 -9.46 0.24
N GLY A 27 2.10 -9.24 1.33
CA GLY A 27 1.44 -7.96 1.61
C GLY A 27 2.42 -6.78 1.76
N LYS A 28 3.61 -7.01 2.33
CA LYS A 28 4.67 -5.99 2.45
C LYS A 28 5.31 -5.71 1.10
N LEU A 29 5.49 -6.74 0.28
CA LEU A 29 5.99 -6.62 -1.09
C LEU A 29 5.04 -5.78 -1.95
N ILE A 30 3.74 -6.11 -1.97
CA ILE A 30 2.72 -5.38 -2.75
C ILE A 30 2.54 -3.94 -2.24
N GLY A 31 2.51 -3.78 -0.91
CA GLY A 31 2.15 -2.54 -0.25
C GLY A 31 0.65 -2.25 -0.33
N ARG A 32 0.12 -1.43 0.59
CA ARG A 32 -1.32 -1.09 0.62
C ARG A 32 -1.77 -0.51 -0.73
N GLY A 33 -2.73 -1.18 -1.37
CA GLY A 33 -3.27 -0.79 -2.68
C GLY A 33 -2.30 -0.96 -3.86
N GLY A 34 -1.23 -1.75 -3.70
CA GLY A 34 -0.19 -1.91 -4.70
C GLY A 34 0.83 -0.77 -4.73
N ARG A 35 0.94 0.03 -3.66
CA ARG A 35 1.78 1.23 -3.63
C ARG A 35 3.28 0.99 -3.87
N ASN A 36 3.77 -0.24 -3.70
CA ASN A 36 5.17 -0.55 -3.99
C ASN A 36 5.35 -1.10 -5.40
N ILE A 37 4.44 -1.95 -5.88
CA ILE A 37 4.55 -2.61 -7.19
C ILE A 37 4.06 -1.72 -8.35
N LYS A 38 2.95 -0.99 -8.18
CA LYS A 38 2.38 -0.14 -9.24
C LYS A 38 3.35 0.93 -9.76
N PRO A 39 4.16 1.61 -8.93
CA PRO A 39 5.17 2.53 -9.44
C PRO A 39 6.24 1.85 -10.30
N ILE A 40 6.65 0.63 -9.92
CA ILE A 40 7.62 -0.16 -10.69
C ILE A 40 7.01 -0.49 -12.06
N GLU A 41 5.81 -1.09 -12.10
CA GLU A 41 5.10 -1.41 -13.35
C GLU A 41 4.99 -0.20 -14.29
N LYS A 42 4.60 0.96 -13.76
CA LYS A 42 4.48 2.21 -14.53
C LYS A 42 5.82 2.75 -15.01
N GLY A 43 6.86 2.62 -14.20
CA GLY A 43 8.21 3.13 -14.48
C GLY A 43 9.01 2.25 -15.44
N THR A 44 8.65 0.96 -15.55
CA THR A 44 9.32 -0.02 -16.42
C THR A 44 8.48 -0.48 -17.61
N GLY A 45 7.19 -0.14 -17.66
CA GLY A 45 6.29 -0.63 -18.69
C GLY A 45 6.10 -2.15 -18.63
N THR A 46 6.25 -2.74 -17.45
CA THR A 46 6.06 -4.17 -17.22
C THR A 46 4.80 -4.43 -16.40
N CYS A 47 4.26 -5.63 -16.52
CA CYS A 47 3.21 -6.17 -15.65
C CYS A 47 3.87 -7.12 -14.66
N ILE A 48 3.60 -6.94 -13.38
CA ILE A 48 4.19 -7.75 -12.30
C ILE A 48 3.06 -8.54 -11.65
N TYR A 49 3.14 -9.86 -11.73
CA TYR A 49 2.19 -10.79 -11.13
C TYR A 49 2.88 -11.60 -10.03
N ILE A 50 2.22 -11.77 -8.89
CA ILE A 50 2.76 -12.56 -7.77
C ILE A 50 1.90 -13.82 -7.64
N ASN A 51 2.50 -14.97 -7.90
CA ASN A 51 1.87 -16.27 -7.74
C ASN A 51 2.12 -16.80 -6.33
N THR A 52 1.06 -16.79 -5.52
CA THR A 52 1.09 -17.30 -4.14
C THR A 52 0.66 -18.75 -4.02
N LYS A 53 0.21 -19.38 -5.12
CA LYS A 53 -0.29 -20.76 -5.12
C LYS A 53 0.83 -21.78 -5.30
N VAL A 54 1.97 -21.33 -5.82
CA VAL A 54 3.18 -22.15 -6.01
C VAL A 54 4.09 -22.04 -4.77
N ASN A 55 4.78 -23.14 -4.44
CA ASN A 55 5.83 -23.18 -3.42
C ASN A 55 7.15 -23.65 -4.07
N PRO A 56 8.21 -22.82 -4.11
CA PRO A 56 8.32 -21.47 -3.57
C PRO A 56 7.39 -20.48 -4.28
N ARG A 57 7.01 -19.40 -3.57
CA ARG A 57 6.22 -18.31 -4.16
C ARG A 57 7.00 -17.66 -5.29
N GLN A 58 6.34 -17.26 -6.36
CA GLN A 58 7.00 -16.72 -7.55
C GLN A 58 6.45 -15.35 -7.94
N ILE A 59 7.32 -14.49 -8.49
CA ILE A 59 6.94 -13.27 -9.18
C ILE A 59 7.19 -13.49 -10.66
N GLU A 60 6.18 -13.21 -11.46
CA GLU A 60 6.24 -13.24 -12.91
C GLU A 60 6.22 -11.79 -13.42
N ILE A 61 7.24 -11.42 -14.17
CA ILE A 61 7.39 -10.11 -14.79
C ILE A 61 7.17 -10.28 -16.28
N LYS A 62 6.17 -9.61 -16.82
CA LYS A 62 5.79 -9.65 -18.23
C LYS A 62 5.94 -8.28 -18.86
N ILE A 63 6.33 -8.24 -20.13
CA ILE A 63 6.28 -6.99 -20.89
C ILE A 63 4.84 -6.61 -21.19
N ASN A 64 4.50 -5.35 -20.91
CA ASN A 64 3.20 -4.82 -21.29
C ASN A 64 3.25 -4.36 -22.75
N LYS A 65 2.68 -5.15 -23.66
CA LYS A 65 2.59 -4.81 -25.09
C LYS A 65 1.83 -3.50 -25.37
N ALA A 66 0.96 -3.07 -24.45
CA ALA A 66 0.22 -1.81 -24.58
C ALA A 66 1.05 -0.58 -24.20
N TYR A 67 2.18 -0.77 -23.51
CA TYR A 67 3.11 0.31 -23.28
C TYR A 67 3.87 0.61 -24.57
N LYS A 68 3.53 1.72 -25.22
CA LYS A 68 4.34 2.28 -26.29
C LYS A 68 5.65 2.74 -25.67
N TYR A 69 6.71 1.94 -25.81
CA TYR A 69 8.05 2.34 -25.42
C TYR A 69 8.37 3.65 -26.13
N LYS A 70 8.55 4.73 -25.36
CA LYS A 70 8.89 6.04 -25.90
C LYS A 70 10.36 6.09 -26.37
N ASP A 71 11.16 5.12 -25.91
CA ASP A 71 12.58 5.04 -26.18
C ASP A 71 12.84 3.86 -27.11
N GLU A 72 12.91 4.14 -28.41
CA GLU A 72 13.13 3.14 -29.48
C GLU A 72 14.50 2.44 -29.40
N ASN A 73 15.38 2.87 -28.49
CA ASN A 73 16.74 2.36 -28.33
C ASN A 73 16.92 1.35 -27.18
N ILE A 74 15.92 1.15 -26.33
CA ILE A 74 16.05 0.27 -25.15
C ILE A 74 15.44 -1.10 -25.49
N SER A 75 16.23 -2.16 -25.29
CA SER A 75 15.75 -3.52 -25.57
C SER A 75 14.64 -3.94 -24.59
N LEU A 76 13.74 -4.79 -25.06
CA LEU A 76 12.68 -5.39 -24.24
C LEU A 76 13.25 -6.09 -22.98
N TRP A 77 14.41 -6.72 -23.13
CA TRP A 77 15.12 -7.38 -22.04
C TRP A 77 15.64 -6.39 -20.98
N GLU A 78 16.12 -5.21 -21.38
CA GLU A 78 16.54 -4.16 -20.44
C GLU A 78 15.39 -3.67 -19.56
N TRP A 79 14.18 -3.57 -20.10
CA TRP A 79 13.00 -3.19 -19.31
C TRP A 79 12.65 -4.24 -18.25
N ILE A 80 12.74 -5.52 -18.60
CA ILE A 80 12.58 -6.62 -17.64
C ILE A 80 13.66 -6.55 -16.58
N ASN A 81 14.93 -6.42 -16.96
CA ASN A 81 16.04 -6.31 -16.00
C ASN A 81 15.88 -5.12 -15.06
N LYS A 82 15.44 -3.98 -15.58
CA LYS A 82 15.17 -2.79 -14.77
C LYS A 82 14.04 -3.03 -13.76
N ALA A 83 13.01 -3.79 -14.12
CA ALA A 83 11.95 -4.19 -13.20
C ALA A 83 12.46 -5.19 -12.15
N THR A 84 13.23 -6.19 -12.59
CA THR A 84 13.88 -7.17 -11.72
C THR A 84 14.74 -6.49 -10.66
N CYS A 85 15.65 -5.61 -11.07
CA CYS A 85 16.51 -4.90 -10.12
C CYS A 85 15.73 -4.01 -9.13
N GLN A 86 14.59 -3.45 -9.53
CA GLN A 86 13.74 -2.68 -8.62
C GLN A 86 13.02 -3.56 -7.61
N ILE A 87 12.60 -4.76 -8.01
CA ILE A 87 12.00 -5.75 -7.11
C ILE A 87 13.04 -6.29 -6.14
N ASP A 88 14.26 -6.59 -6.59
CA ASP A 88 15.34 -7.09 -5.72
C ASP A 88 15.66 -6.09 -4.61
N LYS A 89 15.81 -4.80 -4.96
CA LYS A 89 15.99 -3.72 -3.97
C LYS A 89 14.85 -3.65 -2.96
N LEU A 90 13.61 -3.81 -3.43
CA LEU A 90 12.44 -3.79 -2.56
C LEU A 90 12.41 -5.00 -1.60
N LEU A 91 12.83 -6.17 -2.06
CA LEU A 91 12.94 -7.38 -1.23
C LEU A 91 14.02 -7.19 -0.15
N GLU A 92 15.19 -6.68 -0.54
CA GLU A 92 16.29 -6.37 0.39
C GLU A 92 15.85 -5.36 1.45
N ASP A 93 15.16 -4.28 1.06
CA ASP A 93 14.60 -3.29 1.98
C ASP A 93 13.59 -3.89 2.97
N ILE A 94 12.79 -4.88 2.54
CA ILE A 94 11.85 -5.58 3.43
C ILE A 94 12.61 -6.44 4.43
N GLU A 95 13.63 -7.16 3.96
CA GLU A 95 14.45 -8.04 4.80
C GLU A 95 15.20 -7.24 5.88
N ILE A 96 15.86 -6.15 5.50
CA ILE A 96 16.57 -5.26 6.44
C ILE A 96 15.60 -4.72 7.51
N ARG A 97 14.38 -4.34 7.11
CA ARG A 97 13.36 -3.84 8.05
C ARG A 97 12.84 -4.91 8.99
N ASN A 98 12.75 -6.17 8.56
CA ASN A 98 12.35 -7.27 9.44
C ASN A 98 13.44 -7.53 10.49
N ARG A 99 14.71 -7.67 10.08
CA ARG A 99 15.85 -7.86 11.00
C ARG A 99 15.94 -6.77 12.08
N LYS A 100 15.74 -5.50 11.70
CA LYS A 100 15.77 -4.37 12.65
C LYS A 100 14.66 -4.44 13.70
N LYS A 101 13.46 -4.89 13.33
CA LYS A 101 12.33 -5.00 14.27
C LYS A 101 12.57 -6.05 15.33
N ASP A 102 13.23 -7.14 14.97
CA ASP A 102 13.50 -8.23 15.91
C ASP A 102 14.51 -7.78 16.98
N ILE A 103 15.56 -7.06 16.58
CA ILE A 103 16.52 -6.42 17.49
C ILE A 103 15.85 -5.39 18.41
N GLU A 104 14.92 -4.57 17.89
CA GLU A 104 14.23 -3.56 18.71
C GLU A 104 13.27 -4.18 19.73
N LYS A 105 12.58 -5.27 19.38
CA LYS A 105 11.74 -6.03 20.31
C LYS A 105 12.56 -6.63 21.45
N GLU A 106 13.70 -7.24 21.13
CA GLU A 106 14.61 -7.82 22.13
C GLU A 106 15.10 -6.75 23.12
N LYS A 107 15.54 -5.58 22.62
CA LYS A 107 15.96 -4.46 23.48
C LYS A 107 14.85 -3.93 24.38
N LYS A 108 13.60 -3.90 23.91
CA LYS A 108 12.45 -3.46 24.72
C LYS A 108 12.07 -4.47 25.80
N ASN A 109 12.19 -5.76 25.50
CA ASN A 109 11.92 -6.82 26.48
C ASN A 109 12.97 -6.84 27.61
N ASN A 110 14.23 -6.58 27.28
CA ASN A 110 15.31 -6.51 28.28
C ASN A 110 15.22 -5.28 29.20
N ARG A 111 14.48 -4.22 28.83
CA ARG A 111 14.30 -3.02 29.66
C ARG A 111 13.22 -3.20 30.74
N ILE A 112 12.38 -4.22 30.64
CA ILE A 112 11.23 -4.44 31.54
C ILE A 112 11.57 -5.46 32.66
N SER A 113 12.68 -6.19 32.57
CA SER A 113 13.03 -7.24 33.54
C SER A 113 13.62 -6.74 34.85
N ASP A 114 13.97 -5.46 34.99
CA ASP A 114 14.37 -4.87 36.27
C ASP A 114 13.14 -4.42 37.08
N ASN A 115 12.27 -5.37 37.42
CA ASN A 115 11.31 -5.18 38.52
C ASN A 115 12.00 -5.51 39.84
N GLY A 116 12.98 -4.68 40.20
CA GLY A 116 13.46 -4.58 41.57
C GLY A 116 12.40 -3.87 42.39
N ASN A 117 11.67 -4.64 43.20
CA ASN A 117 10.76 -4.11 44.20
C ASN A 117 11.56 -3.30 45.24
N HIS A 118 11.69 -1.99 45.01
CA HIS A 118 12.13 -1.05 46.04
C HIS A 118 11.08 0.06 46.16
N GLN A 119 10.28 -0.04 47.21
CA GLN A 119 9.59 1.12 47.75
C GLN A 119 10.65 2.16 48.09
N LEU A 120 10.59 3.32 47.44
CA LEU A 120 11.24 4.53 47.90
C LEU A 120 10.14 5.59 48.00
N GLU A 121 9.58 5.71 49.19
CA GLU A 121 9.03 6.98 49.63
C GLU A 121 10.14 8.04 49.48
N THR A 122 9.89 9.11 48.75
CA THR A 122 10.26 10.45 49.24
C THR A 122 9.56 11.58 48.48
N SER A 123 8.83 12.34 49.30
CA SER A 123 8.45 13.75 49.21
C SER A 123 7.75 14.30 47.96
N ARG A 124 6.45 14.56 48.16
CA ARG A 124 5.74 15.72 47.60
C ARG A 124 6.61 16.97 47.71
N ASN A 125 6.96 17.59 46.59
CA ASN A 125 7.22 19.01 46.54
C ASN A 125 6.62 19.60 45.26
N HIS A 126 5.54 20.34 45.47
CA HIS A 126 4.96 21.30 44.55
C HIS A 126 5.95 22.45 44.38
N LYS A 127 6.45 22.66 43.17
CA LYS A 127 6.99 23.96 42.74
C LYS A 127 6.43 24.27 41.38
N ASP A 128 5.43 25.14 41.39
CA ASP A 128 5.02 25.89 40.22
C ASP A 128 6.23 26.65 39.68
N ASN A 129 6.62 26.30 38.46
CA ASN A 129 7.41 27.18 37.62
C ASN A 129 6.77 27.18 36.23
N ASP A 130 5.93 28.20 36.06
CA ASP A 130 5.23 28.59 34.85
C ASP A 130 6.24 29.03 33.79
N LEU A 131 6.60 28.14 32.87
CA LEU A 131 7.16 28.50 31.57
C LEU A 131 6.42 27.67 30.50
N LYS A 132 5.37 28.29 29.96
CA LYS A 132 4.54 27.78 28.86
C LYS A 132 5.34 27.61 27.58
N GLU A 133 5.94 26.45 27.36
CA GLU A 133 6.23 25.97 26.00
C GLU A 133 5.15 24.96 25.59
N LYS A 134 4.08 25.49 25.00
CA LYS A 134 2.95 24.70 24.49
C LYS A 134 3.46 23.74 23.40
N ARG A 135 3.59 22.46 23.74
CA ARG A 135 3.61 21.37 22.74
C ARG A 135 2.46 21.58 21.76
N LYS A 136 2.80 21.88 20.51
CA LYS A 136 1.85 22.02 19.39
C LYS A 136 1.25 20.63 19.10
N GLY A 137 0.23 20.25 19.87
CA GLY A 137 -0.61 19.11 19.53
C GLY A 137 -1.30 19.41 18.21
N PHE A 138 -0.96 18.67 17.16
CA PHE A 138 -1.69 18.67 15.89
C PHE A 138 -3.13 18.21 16.16
N LYS A 139 -4.01 19.15 16.48
CA LYS A 139 -5.46 18.93 16.55
C LYS A 139 -5.93 18.62 15.13
N ARG A 140 -6.23 17.36 14.86
CA ARG A 140 -7.06 16.96 13.71
C ARG A 140 -8.34 17.79 13.76
N ARG A 141 -8.52 18.73 12.82
CA ARG A 141 -9.81 19.38 12.59
C ARG A 141 -10.73 18.36 11.94
N MET A 142 -11.66 17.81 12.71
CA MET A 142 -12.86 17.14 12.20
C MET A 142 -13.89 18.24 11.90
N PRO A 143 -14.32 18.47 10.64
CA PRO A 143 -15.45 19.34 10.39
C PRO A 143 -16.74 18.63 10.80
N ASN A 144 -17.18 18.86 12.04
CA ASN A 144 -18.53 18.50 12.48
C ASN A 144 -19.48 19.60 11.97
N ALA A 145 -20.17 19.34 10.87
CA ALA A 145 -21.29 20.16 10.45
C ALA A 145 -22.52 19.78 11.27
N THR A 146 -22.72 20.44 12.40
CA THR A 146 -23.98 20.38 13.14
C THR A 146 -24.93 21.45 12.58
N LYS A 147 -25.84 21.06 11.69
CA LYS A 147 -27.08 21.83 11.44
C LYS A 147 -28.25 20.99 11.96
N ALA A 148 -28.82 21.43 13.08
CA ALA A 148 -30.01 20.84 13.67
C ALA A 148 -31.26 21.64 13.28
N ARG A 149 -32.35 20.89 13.01
CA ARG A 149 -33.80 21.26 12.93
C ARG A 149 -34.22 21.98 11.64
N GLN A 150 -35.25 21.54 10.92
CA GLN A 150 -36.64 21.28 11.35
C GLN A 150 -37.31 20.10 10.60
N PRO A 151 -38.23 19.34 11.22
CA PRO A 151 -39.15 18.45 10.52
C PRO A 151 -40.35 19.25 10.01
N GLN A 152 -40.56 19.30 8.68
CA GLN A 152 -41.82 19.81 8.13
C GLN A 152 -42.91 18.75 8.25
N ASN A 153 -44.00 19.16 8.88
CA ASN A 153 -45.19 18.39 9.17
C ASN A 153 -45.77 17.73 7.91
N LYS A 154 -46.21 16.48 8.09
CA LYS A 154 -47.19 15.82 7.23
C LYS A 154 -48.53 16.50 7.45
N GLU A 155 -49.07 17.15 6.42
CA GLU A 155 -50.48 17.50 6.39
C GLU A 155 -51.09 17.02 5.06
N ASN A 156 -52.10 16.17 5.21
CA ASN A 156 -52.88 15.59 4.13
C ASN A 156 -53.72 16.66 3.45
N ILE A 157 -53.69 16.76 2.11
CA ILE A 157 -54.84 17.24 1.35
C ILE A 157 -55.10 16.31 0.16
N ARG A 158 -56.28 15.70 0.23
CA ARG A 158 -56.91 14.84 -0.78
C ARG A 158 -57.38 15.68 -1.99
N ARG A 159 -57.31 15.07 -3.18
CA ARG A 159 -58.23 15.18 -4.35
C ARG A 159 -58.32 16.55 -5.07
N ASN A 160 -57.95 16.58 -6.36
CA ASN A 160 -58.89 16.55 -7.49
C ASN A 160 -58.17 16.78 -8.84
N VAL A 161 -58.61 16.03 -9.86
CA VAL A 161 -58.28 16.15 -11.29
C VAL A 161 -59.04 17.36 -11.90
N PRO A 162 -58.45 18.06 -12.89
CA PRO A 162 -59.15 18.22 -14.17
C PRO A 162 -58.19 18.02 -15.37
N VAL A 163 -58.50 17.07 -16.26
CA VAL A 163 -59.17 17.26 -17.57
C VAL A 163 -58.29 18.01 -18.58
N ASN A 164 -57.76 17.22 -19.52
CA ASN A 164 -57.13 17.67 -20.75
C ASN A 164 -58.15 18.41 -21.63
N GLN A 165 -57.83 19.63 -22.02
CA GLN A 165 -58.32 20.25 -23.25
C GLN A 165 -57.16 20.99 -23.91
N ALA A 166 -56.71 20.48 -25.05
CA ALA A 166 -56.00 21.25 -26.05
C ALA A 166 -56.55 20.80 -27.41
N ASN A 167 -57.03 21.79 -28.15
CA ASN A 167 -57.61 21.70 -29.49
C ASN A 167 -56.59 21.25 -30.54
#